data_AF-A0A2H9MS10-F1
#
_entry.id   AF-A0A2H9MS10-F1
#
_cell.length_a   1.000
_cell.length_b   1.000
_cell.length_c   1.000
_cell.angle_alpha   90.00
_cell.angle_beta   90.00
_cell.angle_gamma   90.00
#
_symmetry.space_group_name_H-M   'P 1'
#
loop_
_entity.id
_entity.type
_entity.pdbx_description
1 polymer ?
#
loop_
_entity_poly.entity_id
_entity_poly.type
_entity_poly.pdbx_seq_one_letter_code
_entity_poly.pdbx_strand_id
1 'polypeptide(L)'
;MQYFSRIFDWKTYIFTALAVISFSNFMAVLFGHTIPSVVLAFFKVASEYVILGAVFLFALAWILKAKPHNRPKSYYIIPFDVFGKKSQIEGIRTDFKTHDVAWSFMKQYKTQYPLYNFALVSDLPKSNKPTIFRYI
;
A
#
# COMPACT_ATOMS: atom_id res chain seq x y z
N MET A 1 -27.12 63.67 48.72
CA MET A 1 -25.67 63.95 48.80
C MET A 1 -24.86 62.80 49.45
N GLN A 2 -25.27 62.21 50.57
CA GLN A 2 -24.46 61.22 51.33
C GLN A 2 -24.28 59.84 50.66
N TYR A 3 -25.21 59.42 49.80
CA TYR A 3 -25.07 58.18 49.00
C TYR A 3 -24.12 58.35 47.82
N PHE A 4 -24.00 59.58 47.28
CA PHE A 4 -23.16 59.88 46.12
C PHE A 4 -21.67 59.87 46.49
N SER A 5 -21.32 60.31 47.69
CA SER A 5 -19.94 60.25 48.23
C SER A 5 -19.49 58.83 48.60
N ARG A 6 -20.42 57.91 48.87
CA ARG A 6 -20.14 56.48 49.12
C ARG A 6 -19.83 55.69 47.84
N ILE A 7 -20.43 56.11 46.72
CA ILE A 7 -20.14 55.55 45.39
C ILE A 7 -18.78 56.04 44.90
N PHE A 8 -18.38 57.25 45.30
CA PHE A 8 -17.09 57.85 44.97
C PHE A 8 -15.98 57.60 46.02
N ASP A 9 -16.03 56.48 46.74
CA ASP A 9 -15.02 56.15 47.74
C ASP A 9 -13.80 55.54 47.03
N TRP A 10 -12.63 56.18 47.15
CA TRP A 10 -11.36 55.79 46.49
C TRP A 10 -10.99 54.32 46.71
N LYS A 11 -11.33 53.77 47.89
CA LYS A 11 -11.11 52.36 48.23
C LYS A 11 -11.91 51.43 47.32
N THR A 12 -13.19 51.75 47.06
CA THR A 12 -14.06 50.96 46.18
C THR A 12 -13.52 50.94 44.76
N TYR A 13 -13.05 52.08 44.24
CA TYR A 13 -12.42 52.14 42.92
C TYR A 13 -11.14 51.30 42.84
N ILE A 14 -10.27 51.36 43.85
CA ILE A 14 -9.06 50.52 43.89
C ILE A 14 -9.43 49.03 43.86
N PHE A 15 -10.39 48.59 44.67
CA PHE A 15 -10.81 47.19 44.66
C PHE A 15 -11.38 46.76 43.31
N THR A 16 -12.20 47.60 42.68
CA THR A 16 -12.71 47.31 41.33
C THR A 16 -11.60 47.27 40.27
N ALA A 17 -10.64 48.19 40.33
CA ALA A 17 -9.52 48.22 39.40
C ALA A 17 -8.63 46.97 39.55
N LEU A 18 -8.31 46.58 40.79
CA LEU A 18 -7.56 45.36 41.07
C LEU A 18 -8.30 44.11 40.59
N ALA A 19 -9.62 44.04 40.80
CA ALA A 19 -10.45 42.93 40.32
C ALA A 19 -10.44 42.85 38.79
N VAL A 20 -10.59 43.97 38.08
CA VAL A 20 -10.55 44.02 36.62
C VAL A 20 -9.17 43.62 36.08
N ILE A 21 -8.09 44.13 36.69
CA ILE A 21 -6.73 43.79 36.27
C ILE A 21 -6.45 42.30 36.50
N SER A 22 -6.81 41.77 37.67
CA SER A 22 -6.63 40.36 38.01
C SER A 22 -7.42 39.44 37.07
N PHE A 23 -8.68 39.78 36.81
CA PHE A 23 -9.53 39.03 35.88
C PHE A 23 -9.00 39.08 34.44
N SER A 24 -8.57 40.26 33.98
CA SER A 24 -7.98 40.44 32.65
C SER A 24 -6.71 39.60 32.47
N ASN A 25 -5.83 39.59 33.49
CA ASN A 25 -4.63 38.75 33.46
C ASN A 25 -4.97 37.26 33.44
N PHE A 26 -5.97 36.83 34.22
CA PHE A 26 -6.45 35.45 34.18
C PHE A 26 -6.99 35.07 32.79
N MET A 27 -7.78 35.94 32.15
CA MET A 27 -8.26 35.73 30.77
C MET A 27 -7.11 35.62 29.78
N ALA A 28 -6.12 36.51 29.86
CA ALA A 28 -4.95 36.48 28.98
C ALA A 28 -4.16 35.16 29.13
N VAL A 29 -3.97 34.67 30.35
CA VAL A 29 -3.28 33.39 30.60
C VAL A 29 -4.11 32.21 30.12
N LEU A 30 -5.40 32.18 30.43
CA LEU A 30 -6.30 31.08 30.08
C LEU A 30 -6.37 30.89 28.55
N PHE A 31 -6.61 31.98 27.81
CA PHE A 31 -6.79 31.93 26.36
C PHE A 31 -5.48 32.04 25.58
N GLY A 32 -4.46 32.72 26.12
CA GLY A 32 -3.17 32.89 25.46
C GLY A 32 -2.22 31.71 25.66
N HIS A 33 -2.29 31.04 26.81
CA HIS A 33 -1.35 29.98 27.16
C HIS A 33 -2.04 28.65 27.47
N THR A 34 -2.97 28.61 28.42
CA THR A 34 -3.48 27.34 28.95
C THR A 34 -4.26 26.56 27.90
N ILE A 35 -5.28 27.16 27.28
CA ILE A 35 -6.10 26.48 26.27
C ILE A 35 -5.27 26.07 25.05
N PRO A 36 -4.48 26.97 24.41
CA PRO A 36 -3.65 26.58 23.28
C PRO A 36 -2.65 25.47 23.62
N SER A 37 -2.02 25.53 24.80
CA SER A 37 -1.05 24.52 25.23
C SER A 37 -1.68 23.13 25.38
N VAL A 38 -2.85 23.05 26.03
CA VAL A 38 -3.55 21.77 26.23
C VAL A 38 -4.00 21.19 24.90
N VAL A 39 -4.54 22.02 23.99
CA VAL A 39 -4.96 21.59 22.66
C VAL A 39 -3.76 21.08 21.85
N LEU A 40 -2.65 21.83 21.83
CA LEU A 40 -1.43 21.41 21.12
C LEU A 40 -0.85 20.12 21.69
N ALA A 41 -0.81 19.98 23.02
CA ALA A 41 -0.32 18.76 23.67
C ALA A 41 -1.18 17.54 23.32
N PHE A 42 -2.51 17.70 23.33
CA PHE A 42 -3.44 16.65 22.92
C PHE A 42 -3.22 16.22 21.48
N PHE A 43 -3.20 17.17 20.54
CA PHE A 43 -3.01 16.85 19.13
C PHE A 43 -1.62 16.27 18.84
N LYS A 44 -0.58 16.71 19.55
CA LYS A 44 0.76 16.12 19.41
C LYS A 44 0.71 14.62 19.73
N VAL A 45 0.20 14.25 20.90
CA VAL A 45 0.10 12.86 21.34
C VAL A 45 -0.85 12.06 20.44
N ALA A 46 -2.03 12.60 20.13
CA ALA A 46 -2.99 11.92 19.26
C ALA A 46 -2.42 11.68 17.85
N SER A 47 -1.69 12.65 17.29
CA SER A 47 -1.09 12.53 15.96
C SER A 47 -0.03 11.44 15.89
N GLU A 48 0.77 11.25 16.94
CA GLU A 48 1.76 10.17 17.01
C GLU A 48 1.08 8.80 16.86
N TYR A 49 0.00 8.56 17.60
CA TYR A 49 -0.76 7.31 17.50
C TYR A 49 -1.47 7.13 16.16
N VAL A 50 -2.03 8.20 15.59
CA VAL A 50 -2.68 8.15 14.28
C VAL A 50 -1.66 7.80 13.19
N ILE A 51 -0.48 8.42 13.21
CA ILE A 51 0.59 8.14 12.24
C ILE A 51 1.05 6.68 12.38
N LEU A 52 1.30 6.21 13.61
CA LEU A 52 1.71 4.83 13.86
C LEU A 52 0.66 3.82 13.35
N GLY A 53 -0.62 4.08 13.64
CA GLY A 53 -1.73 3.27 13.16
C GLY A 53 -1.83 3.24 11.64
N ALA A 54 -1.67 4.40 10.98
CA ALA A 54 -1.69 4.50 9.52
C ALA A 54 -0.54 3.73 8.87
N VAL A 55 0.69 3.86 9.39
CA VAL A 55 1.86 3.12 8.89
C VAL A 55 1.68 1.62 9.07
N PHE A 56 1.14 1.19 10.21
CA PHE A 56 0.88 -0.23 10.47
C PHE A 56 -0.17 -0.81 9.52
N LEU A 57 -1.30 -0.11 9.33
CA LEU A 57 -2.33 -0.51 8.37
C LEU A 57 -1.80 -0.55 6.94
N PHE A 58 -0.98 0.42 6.56
CA PHE A 58 -0.31 0.43 5.26
C PHE A 58 0.61 -0.78 5.08
N ALA A 59 1.43 -1.10 6.07
CA ALA A 59 2.31 -2.26 6.03
C ALA A 59 1.52 -3.58 5.92
N LEU A 60 0.44 -3.73 6.69
CA LEU A 60 -0.45 -4.89 6.59
C LEU A 60 -1.10 -5.00 5.20
N ALA A 61 -1.66 -3.91 4.70
CA ALA A 61 -2.27 -3.87 3.37
C ALA A 61 -1.23 -4.20 2.29
N TRP A 62 0.00 -3.68 2.43
CA TRP A 62 1.11 -3.99 1.53
C TRP A 62 1.45 -5.47 1.55
N ILE A 63 1.59 -6.10 2.71
CA ILE A 63 1.89 -7.53 2.85
C ILE A 63 0.78 -8.38 2.23
N LEU A 64 -0.49 -8.07 2.49
CA LEU A 64 -1.62 -8.78 1.91
C LEU A 64 -1.67 -8.64 0.37
N LYS A 65 -1.32 -7.45 -0.14
CA LYS A 65 -1.25 -7.19 -1.58
C LYS A 65 0.00 -7.77 -2.23
N ALA A 66 1.07 -7.97 -1.48
CA ALA A 66 2.32 -8.60 -1.92
C ALA A 66 2.18 -10.13 -2.15
N LYS A 67 1.02 -10.56 -2.67
CA LYS A 67 0.81 -11.92 -3.14
C LYS A 67 1.75 -12.15 -4.32
N PRO A 68 2.65 -13.15 -4.27
CA PRO A 68 3.48 -13.48 -5.41
C PRO A 68 2.55 -13.81 -6.58
N HIS A 69 2.75 -13.11 -7.71
CA HIS A 69 1.95 -13.33 -8.91
C HIS A 69 2.01 -14.82 -9.26
N ASN A 70 0.86 -15.47 -9.41
CA ASN A 70 0.77 -16.89 -9.69
C ASN A 70 1.50 -17.19 -11.01
N ARG A 71 2.78 -17.56 -10.93
CA ARG A 71 3.53 -18.01 -12.10
C ARG A 71 2.98 -19.38 -12.54
N PRO A 72 3.03 -19.68 -13.84
CA PRO A 72 2.65 -21.00 -14.32
C PRO A 72 3.50 -22.08 -13.65
N LYS A 73 2.86 -23.17 -13.22
CA LYS A 73 3.53 -24.28 -12.52
C LYS A 73 4.07 -25.36 -13.47
N SER A 74 3.56 -25.38 -14.70
CA SER A 74 3.93 -26.33 -15.74
C SER A 74 4.01 -25.64 -17.10
N TYR A 75 4.91 -26.15 -17.92
CA TYR A 75 5.22 -25.67 -19.26
C TYR A 75 5.24 -26.87 -20.20
N TYR A 76 4.65 -26.70 -21.37
CA TYR A 76 4.49 -27.74 -22.37
C TYR A 76 5.09 -27.30 -23.70
N ILE A 77 5.76 -28.23 -24.38
CA ILE A 77 6.24 -28.04 -25.74
C ILE A 77 5.30 -28.81 -26.66
N ILE A 78 4.67 -28.10 -27.60
CA ILE A 78 3.75 -28.68 -28.58
C ILE A 78 4.43 -28.65 -29.96
N PRO A 79 4.70 -29.81 -30.58
CA PRO A 79 5.20 -29.88 -31.95
C PRO A 79 4.10 -29.55 -32.95
N PHE A 80 4.49 -28.88 -34.04
CA PHE A 80 3.68 -28.58 -35.20
C PHE A 80 4.41 -29.05 -36.45
N ASP A 81 3.69 -29.77 -37.30
CA ASP A 81 4.18 -30.19 -38.60
C ASP A 81 4.33 -28.98 -39.57
N VAL A 82 4.92 -29.21 -40.75
CA VAL A 82 5.12 -28.23 -41.82
C VAL A 82 3.81 -27.55 -42.23
N PHE A 83 2.68 -28.24 -42.10
CA PHE A 83 1.34 -27.72 -42.37
C PHE A 83 0.72 -26.93 -41.19
N GLY A 84 1.45 -26.71 -40.10
CA GLY A 84 0.96 -26.00 -38.91
C GLY A 84 -0.06 -26.79 -38.09
N LYS A 85 -0.18 -28.09 -38.33
CA LYS A 85 -1.03 -28.99 -37.52
C LYS A 85 -0.24 -29.52 -36.33
N LYS A 86 -0.88 -29.65 -35.17
CA LYS A 86 -0.27 -30.27 -34.00
C LYS A 86 0.13 -31.70 -34.34
N SER A 87 1.38 -32.03 -34.04
CA SER A 87 1.94 -33.37 -34.25
C SER A 87 2.52 -33.90 -32.94
N GLN A 88 2.64 -35.22 -32.84
CA GLN A 88 3.34 -35.87 -31.74
C GLN A 88 4.59 -36.53 -32.29
N ILE A 89 5.72 -36.24 -31.65
CA ILE A 89 7.00 -36.89 -31.94
C ILE A 89 7.23 -37.89 -30.81
N GLU A 90 7.38 -39.17 -31.13
CA GLU A 90 7.64 -40.19 -30.14
C GLU A 90 9.05 -40.04 -29.54
N GLY A 91 9.17 -40.34 -28.24
CA GLY A 91 10.46 -40.37 -27.54
C GLY A 91 11.00 -39.00 -27.07
N ILE A 92 10.32 -37.89 -27.35
CA ILE A 92 10.70 -36.58 -26.80
C ILE A 92 9.85 -36.20 -25.58
N ARG A 93 10.48 -35.53 -24.61
CA ARG A 93 9.81 -35.02 -23.42
C ARG A 93 9.12 -33.69 -23.74
N THR A 94 7.83 -33.59 -23.48
CA THR A 94 7.05 -32.37 -23.78
C THR A 94 6.59 -31.62 -22.54
N ASP A 95 6.68 -32.20 -21.33
CA ASP A 95 6.26 -31.59 -20.06
C ASP A 95 7.46 -31.18 -19.18
N PHE A 96 7.45 -29.93 -18.73
CA PHE A 96 8.48 -29.32 -17.90
C PHE A 96 7.88 -28.47 -16.78
N LYS A 97 8.50 -28.49 -15.59
CA LYS A 97 8.09 -27.63 -14.47
C LYS A 97 8.63 -26.19 -14.56
N THR A 98 9.72 -25.99 -15.32
CA THR A 98 10.45 -24.72 -15.37
C THR A 98 10.53 -24.21 -16.80
N HIS A 99 10.22 -22.92 -16.99
CA HIS A 99 10.26 -22.25 -18.29
C HIS A 99 11.61 -22.42 -19.00
N ASP A 100 12.72 -22.18 -18.29
CA ASP A 100 14.05 -22.12 -18.91
C ASP A 100 14.52 -23.49 -19.39
N VAL A 101 14.17 -24.54 -18.64
CA VAL A 101 14.41 -25.93 -19.04
C VAL A 101 13.59 -26.25 -20.29
N ALA A 102 12.29 -25.93 -20.28
CA ALA A 102 11.42 -26.15 -21.44
C ALA A 102 11.95 -25.42 -22.69
N TRP A 103 12.42 -24.18 -22.53
CA TRP A 103 13.00 -23.40 -23.61
C TRP A 103 14.31 -23.99 -24.16
N SER A 104 15.19 -24.48 -23.27
CA SER A 104 16.43 -25.13 -23.68
C SER A 104 16.17 -26.40 -24.50
N PHE A 105 15.24 -27.26 -24.05
CA PHE A 105 14.83 -28.44 -24.79
C PHE A 105 14.14 -28.08 -26.11
N MET A 106 13.30 -27.04 -26.14
CA MET A 106 12.63 -26.61 -27.37
C MET A 106 13.64 -26.19 -28.46
N LYS A 107 14.71 -25.47 -28.08
CA LYS A 107 15.80 -25.16 -29.01
C LYS A 107 16.50 -26.41 -29.51
N GLN A 108 16.80 -27.35 -28.62
CA GLN A 108 17.42 -28.62 -28.99
C GLN A 108 16.53 -29.40 -29.97
N TYR A 109 15.22 -29.47 -29.71
CA TYR A 109 14.26 -30.12 -30.60
C TYR A 109 14.17 -29.43 -31.95
N LYS A 110 14.23 -28.10 -32.00
CA LYS A 110 14.27 -27.38 -33.28
C LYS A 110 15.51 -27.72 -34.11
N THR A 111 16.66 -27.89 -33.46
CA THR A 111 17.89 -28.32 -34.14
C THR A 111 17.80 -29.77 -34.63
N GLN A 112 17.22 -30.67 -33.83
CA GLN A 112 17.10 -32.09 -34.18
C GLN A 112 15.99 -32.37 -35.22
N TYR A 113 14.90 -31.60 -35.18
CA TYR A 113 13.71 -31.76 -36.01
C TYR A 113 13.42 -30.45 -36.77
N PRO A 114 14.25 -30.09 -37.77
CA PRO A 114 14.16 -28.79 -38.44
C PRO A 114 12.85 -28.57 -39.21
N LEU A 115 12.19 -29.64 -39.63
CA LEU A 115 10.89 -29.59 -40.34
C LEU A 115 9.72 -29.29 -39.41
N TYR A 116 9.91 -29.48 -38.11
CA TYR A 116 8.87 -29.20 -37.11
C TYR A 116 9.04 -27.79 -36.56
N ASN A 117 7.92 -27.18 -36.23
CA ASN A 117 7.88 -26.00 -35.39
C ASN A 117 7.42 -26.39 -33.99
N PHE A 118 7.81 -25.64 -32.97
CA PHE A 118 7.54 -25.94 -31.58
C PHE A 118 6.98 -24.71 -30.88
N ALA A 119 5.85 -24.88 -30.20
CA ALA A 119 5.31 -23.86 -29.32
C ALA A 119 5.59 -24.20 -27.86
N LEU A 120 6.14 -23.23 -27.11
CA LEU A 120 6.23 -23.29 -25.67
C LEU A 120 4.96 -22.67 -25.07
N VAL A 121 4.27 -23.46 -24.27
CA VAL A 121 2.94 -23.13 -23.75
C VAL A 121 2.92 -23.31 -22.24
N SER A 122 2.12 -22.55 -21.51
CA SER A 122 1.84 -22.86 -20.09
C SER A 122 0.36 -22.80 -19.77
N ASP A 123 -0.02 -23.58 -18.78
CA ASP A 123 -1.37 -23.57 -18.23
C ASP A 123 -1.43 -22.48 -17.16
N LEU A 124 -2.02 -21.35 -17.51
CA LEU A 124 -2.35 -20.33 -16.52
C LEU A 124 -3.59 -20.77 -15.74
N PRO A 125 -3.57 -20.73 -14.40
CA PRO A 125 -4.76 -20.97 -13.61
C PRO A 125 -5.83 -19.95 -14.02
N LYS A 126 -7.00 -20.44 -14.47
CA LYS A 126 -8.17 -19.71 -14.99
C LYS A 126 -8.21 -19.38 -16.49
N SER A 127 -7.29 -19.89 -17.32
CA SER A 127 -7.41 -19.74 -18.78
C SER A 127 -7.95 -21.01 -19.44
N ASN A 128 -9.04 -20.88 -20.21
CA ASN A 128 -9.58 -21.99 -21.02
C ASN A 128 -8.69 -22.33 -22.23
N LYS A 129 -7.75 -21.45 -22.58
CA LYS A 129 -6.81 -21.66 -23.69
C LYS A 129 -5.39 -21.54 -23.16
N PRO A 130 -4.49 -22.47 -23.52
CA PRO A 130 -3.15 -22.45 -23.01
C PRO A 130 -2.36 -21.33 -23.71
N THR A 131 -1.57 -20.57 -22.96
CA THR A 131 -0.91 -19.35 -23.48
C THR A 131 0.43 -19.71 -24.09
N ILE A 132 0.65 -19.32 -25.35
CA ILE A 132 1.92 -19.50 -26.04
C ILE A 132 2.89 -18.40 -25.57
N PHE A 133 4.02 -18.82 -25.01
CA PHE A 133 5.11 -17.93 -24.61
C PHE A 133 6.08 -17.69 -25.76
N ARG A 134 6.37 -18.73 -26.56
CA ARG A 134 7.31 -18.69 -27.68
C ARG A 134 6.94 -19.72 -28.74
N TYR A 135 7.34 -19.46 -29.98
CA TYR A 135 7.18 -20.34 -31.13
C TYR A 135 8.46 -20.30 -31.97
N ILE A 136 9.07 -21.45 -32.29
CA ILE A 136 10.29 -21.56 -33.10
C ILE A 136 10.28 -22.75 -34.06
#